data_AF-X1HEX1-F1
#
_entry.id   AF-X1HEX1-F1
#
_cell.length_a   1.000
_cell.length_b   1.000
_cell.length_c   1.000
_cell.angle_alpha   90.00
_cell.angle_beta   90.00
_cell.angle_gamma   90.00
#
_symmetry.space_group_name_H-M   'P 1'
#
loop_
_entity.id
_entity.type
_entity.pdbx_description
1 polymer ?
#
loop_
_entity_poly.entity_id
_entity_poly.type
_entity_poly.pdbx_seq_one_letter_code
_entity_poly.pdbx_strand_id
1 'polypeptide(L)'
;MAKERMSCILAETSPLAPGTEVIDILEQDPISRLDIKVKLRGSGQPNANYHPAAAITKIELVDGSDVLFSMNGKQARAMAILGTGKLPADDIVYLYQAQCHCIIHIPFGRHLFDDEYALIPTAFKNLQLKITHDRALGGNQADQLTLQIFAQTFDEKKITPANFFMTKKVYDFVGGVGGWEYIDLPTDLTYRQIVIQAEVSGISPNAVYNKIKLSKDNDKK
;
A
#
# COMPACT_ATOMS: atom_id res chain seq x y z
N MET A 1 29.98 8.54 -5.42
CA MET A 1 28.92 8.48 -4.38
C MET A 1 27.65 7.97 -5.05
N ALA A 2 26.79 7.27 -4.30
CA ALA A 2 25.55 6.72 -4.85
C ALA A 2 24.53 7.85 -5.03
N LYS A 3 23.98 7.98 -6.23
CA LYS A 3 23.02 9.04 -6.60
C LYS A 3 21.61 8.83 -6.03
N GLU A 4 21.41 7.68 -5.40
CA GLU A 4 20.15 7.12 -4.92
C GLU A 4 20.42 6.49 -3.55
N ARG A 5 19.50 6.67 -2.60
CA ARG A 5 19.68 6.23 -1.21
C ARG A 5 18.38 5.62 -0.67
N MET A 6 18.53 4.65 0.22
CA MET A 6 17.45 4.20 1.10
C MET A 6 17.62 4.88 2.46
N SER A 7 16.71 5.79 2.82
CA SER A 7 16.67 6.43 4.14
C SER A 7 15.64 5.75 5.04
N CYS A 8 15.97 5.58 6.33
CA CYS A 8 15.03 5.09 7.32
C CYS A 8 14.19 6.27 7.82
N ILE A 9 12.87 6.24 7.59
CA ILE A 9 11.95 7.32 8.02
C ILE A 9 11.13 6.93 9.26
N LEU A 10 10.99 5.63 9.52
CA LEU A 10 10.52 5.10 10.80
C LEU A 10 11.49 4.01 11.22
N ALA A 11 12.21 4.27 12.32
CA ALA A 11 13.05 3.27 12.98
C ALA A 11 12.21 2.08 13.43
N GLU A 12 12.84 0.94 13.66
CA GLU A 12 12.12 -0.27 14.04
C GLU A 12 11.33 -0.07 15.34
N THR A 13 10.01 -0.24 15.28
CA THR A 13 9.11 -0.23 16.44
C THR A 13 8.45 -1.59 16.61
N SER A 14 8.08 -1.95 17.84
CA SER A 14 7.36 -3.19 18.14
C SER A 14 6.11 -2.93 18.98
N PRO A 15 5.06 -2.35 18.37
CA PRO A 15 3.85 -2.00 19.11
C PRO A 15 3.11 -3.23 19.62
N LEU A 16 2.61 -3.15 20.86
CA LEU A 16 1.89 -4.26 21.52
C LEU A 16 0.37 -4.19 21.33
N ALA A 17 -0.18 -2.99 21.15
CA ALA A 17 -1.60 -2.72 20.97
C ALA A 17 -1.88 -2.20 19.55
N PRO A 18 -3.12 -2.30 19.05
CA PRO A 18 -3.53 -1.61 17.83
C PRO A 18 -3.30 -0.10 17.94
N GLY A 19 -2.87 0.54 16.86
CA GLY A 19 -2.47 1.94 16.90
C GLY A 19 -2.26 2.54 15.52
N THR A 20 -1.92 3.83 15.49
CA THR A 20 -1.52 4.54 14.28
C THR A 20 -0.19 5.24 14.52
N GLU A 21 0.80 4.91 13.70
CA GLU A 21 2.05 5.65 13.63
C GLU A 21 1.89 6.82 12.66
N VAL A 22 2.25 8.03 13.08
CA VAL A 22 2.21 9.25 12.24
C VAL A 22 3.64 9.71 12.04
N ILE A 23 4.06 9.80 10.77
CA ILE A 23 5.43 10.17 10.37
C ILE A 23 5.36 11.40 9.47
N ASP A 24 6.01 12.47 9.90
CA ASP A 24 6.20 13.66 9.07
C ASP A 24 7.33 13.40 8.05
N ILE A 25 7.09 13.74 6.78
CA ILE A 25 8.05 13.43 5.70
C ILE A 25 8.52 14.66 4.91
N LEU A 26 8.24 15.87 5.41
CA LEU A 26 8.48 17.14 4.70
C LEU A 26 9.96 17.42 4.35
N GLU A 27 10.91 16.92 5.14
CA GLU A 27 12.34 17.24 5.02
C GLU A 27 13.13 16.23 4.16
N GLN A 28 12.44 15.38 3.39
CA GLN A 28 13.09 14.36 2.57
C GLN A 28 13.36 14.85 1.15
N ASP A 29 14.45 14.36 0.58
CA ASP A 29 14.70 14.43 -0.86
C ASP A 29 13.55 13.80 -1.66
N PRO A 30 13.43 14.06 -2.97
CA PRO A 30 12.41 13.42 -3.79
C PRO A 30 12.36 11.90 -3.56
N ILE A 31 11.16 11.36 -3.36
CA ILE A 31 10.93 9.97 -2.97
C ILE A 31 10.35 9.23 -4.17
N SER A 32 11.05 8.20 -4.62
CA SER A 32 10.55 7.32 -5.68
C SER A 32 9.56 6.28 -5.14
N ARG A 33 9.80 5.77 -3.93
CA ARG A 33 9.01 4.69 -3.32
C ARG A 33 9.14 4.69 -1.80
N LEU A 34 8.07 4.33 -1.10
CA LEU A 34 8.12 3.94 0.31
C LEU A 34 8.09 2.43 0.45
N ASP A 35 8.93 1.90 1.34
CA ASP A 35 9.03 0.48 1.67
C ASP A 35 8.65 0.28 3.14
N ILE A 36 7.46 -0.27 3.37
CA ILE A 36 6.96 -0.62 4.71
C ILE A 36 7.32 -2.07 4.98
N LYS A 37 8.19 -2.30 5.94
CA LYS A 37 8.58 -3.63 6.39
C LYS A 37 7.77 -4.02 7.61
N VAL A 38 7.01 -5.09 7.46
CA VAL A 38 6.18 -5.70 8.50
C VAL A 38 6.81 -7.04 8.87
N LYS A 39 7.18 -7.21 10.13
CA LYS A 39 7.57 -8.52 10.66
C LYS A 39 6.56 -8.98 11.68
N LEU A 40 6.16 -10.24 11.58
CA LEU A 40 5.25 -10.89 12.52
C LEU A 40 5.90 -12.16 13.03
N ARG A 41 5.96 -12.33 14.35
CA ARG A 41 6.45 -13.59 14.93
C ARG A 41 5.28 -14.54 15.16
N GLY A 42 5.37 -15.73 14.60
CA GLY A 42 4.31 -16.74 14.66
C GLY A 42 4.16 -17.32 16.07
N SER A 43 2.91 -17.48 16.53
CA SER A 43 2.61 -18.14 17.81
C SER A 43 2.55 -19.67 17.72
N GLY A 44 2.80 -20.25 16.54
CA GLY A 44 2.90 -21.72 16.34
C GLY A 44 1.56 -22.44 16.24
N GLN A 45 0.48 -21.71 16.01
CA GLN A 45 -0.83 -22.29 15.78
C GLN A 45 -0.84 -23.10 14.47
N PRO A 46 -1.66 -24.16 14.36
CA PRO A 46 -1.67 -25.02 13.19
C PRO A 46 -2.24 -24.35 11.92
N ASN A 47 -3.01 -23.27 12.06
CA ASN A 47 -3.75 -22.66 10.95
C ASN A 47 -3.27 -21.23 10.66
N ALA A 48 -2.69 -21.01 9.49
CA ALA A 48 -2.40 -19.67 8.99
C ALA A 48 -3.71 -18.94 8.64
N ASN A 49 -4.24 -18.18 9.59
CA ASN A 49 -5.57 -17.56 9.44
C ASN A 49 -5.54 -16.29 8.58
N TYR A 50 -4.41 -15.56 8.54
CA TYR A 50 -4.33 -14.28 7.86
C TYR A 50 -3.00 -14.06 7.14
N HIS A 51 -3.03 -13.24 6.09
CA HIS A 51 -1.82 -12.75 5.44
C HIS A 51 -1.13 -11.68 6.32
N PRO A 52 0.22 -11.63 6.41
CA PRO A 52 0.95 -10.65 7.22
C PRO A 52 0.59 -9.20 6.94
N ALA A 53 0.42 -8.85 5.67
CA ALA A 53 -0.02 -7.52 5.24
C ALA A 53 -1.38 -7.09 5.82
N ALA A 54 -2.22 -8.02 6.31
CA ALA A 54 -3.47 -7.68 6.98
C ALA A 54 -3.26 -7.06 8.37
N ALA A 55 -2.05 -7.17 8.95
CA ALA A 55 -1.69 -6.41 10.15
C ALA A 55 -1.69 -4.89 9.91
N ILE A 56 -1.57 -4.44 8.66
CA ILE A 56 -1.68 -3.03 8.30
C ILE A 56 -3.10 -2.78 7.81
N THR A 57 -3.91 -2.21 8.68
CA THR A 57 -5.34 -1.95 8.41
C THR A 57 -5.55 -0.71 7.56
N LYS A 58 -4.62 0.25 7.63
CA LYS A 58 -4.66 1.46 6.82
C LYS A 58 -3.28 2.06 6.61
N ILE A 59 -3.04 2.55 5.41
CA ILE A 59 -1.89 3.35 5.03
C ILE A 59 -2.43 4.60 4.37
N GLU A 60 -2.10 5.76 4.91
CA GLU A 60 -2.52 7.05 4.36
C GLU A 60 -1.32 7.95 4.15
N LEU A 61 -1.24 8.55 2.97
CA LEU A 61 -0.38 9.70 2.73
C LEU A 61 -1.28 10.92 2.56
N VAL A 62 -1.14 11.92 3.42
CA VAL A 62 -2.04 13.08 3.47
C VAL A 62 -1.25 14.38 3.54
N ASP A 63 -1.75 15.43 2.91
CA ASP A 63 -1.34 16.82 3.16
C ASP A 63 -2.52 17.58 3.78
N GLY A 64 -2.53 17.69 5.12
CA GLY A 64 -3.69 18.24 5.83
C GLY A 64 -4.97 17.42 5.60
N SER A 65 -5.95 17.99 4.89
CA SER A 65 -7.20 17.31 4.50
C SER A 65 -7.09 16.51 3.20
N ASP A 66 -6.05 16.75 2.41
CA ASP A 66 -5.93 16.18 1.07
C ASP A 66 -5.29 14.80 1.17
N VAL A 67 -6.06 13.77 0.78
CA VAL A 67 -5.60 12.38 0.80
C VAL A 67 -4.92 12.07 -0.54
N LEU A 68 -3.62 11.79 -0.53
CA LEU A 68 -2.81 11.46 -1.70
C LEU A 68 -2.76 9.94 -1.96
N PHE A 69 -2.73 9.17 -0.88
CA PHE A 69 -2.78 7.71 -0.91
C PHE A 69 -3.65 7.20 0.24
N SER A 70 -4.51 6.19 -0.01
CA SER A 70 -5.29 5.55 1.06
C SER A 70 -5.68 4.12 0.69
N MET A 71 -5.04 3.14 1.34
CA MET A 71 -5.26 1.69 1.14
C MET A 71 -4.95 0.91 2.41
N ASN A 72 -5.47 -0.30 2.55
CA ASN A 72 -4.93 -1.25 3.54
C ASN A 72 -3.66 -1.96 3.02
N GLY A 73 -2.96 -2.70 3.88
CA GLY A 73 -1.70 -3.34 3.51
C GLY A 73 -1.82 -4.39 2.40
N LYS A 74 -2.90 -5.17 2.38
CA LYS A 74 -3.17 -6.15 1.30
C LYS A 74 -3.34 -5.45 -0.04
N GLN A 75 -4.14 -4.38 -0.07
CA GLN A 75 -4.41 -3.57 -1.25
C GLN A 75 -3.16 -2.88 -1.78
N ALA A 76 -2.41 -2.21 -0.90
CA ALA A 76 -1.17 -1.52 -1.27
C ALA A 76 -0.15 -2.51 -1.87
N ARG A 77 0.02 -3.68 -1.24
CA ARG A 77 0.90 -4.72 -1.77
C ARG A 77 0.42 -5.26 -3.12
N ALA A 78 -0.88 -5.52 -3.28
CA ALA A 78 -1.45 -5.96 -4.55
C ALA A 78 -1.22 -4.91 -5.66
N MET A 79 -1.44 -3.63 -5.37
CA MET A 79 -1.20 -2.54 -6.32
C MET A 79 0.27 -2.46 -6.75
N ALA A 80 1.21 -2.60 -5.82
CA ALA A 80 2.63 -2.62 -6.16
C ALA A 80 3.00 -3.82 -7.05
N ILE A 81 2.48 -5.00 -6.75
CA ILE A 81 2.71 -6.21 -7.57
C ILE A 81 2.14 -6.01 -8.96
N LEU A 82 0.90 -5.55 -9.08
CA LEU A 82 0.24 -5.33 -10.37
C LEU A 82 0.91 -4.21 -11.17
N GLY A 83 1.41 -3.17 -10.50
CA GLY A 83 2.10 -2.05 -11.15
C GLY A 83 3.50 -2.37 -11.63
N THR A 84 4.21 -3.29 -10.94
CA THR A 84 5.62 -3.63 -11.25
C THR A 84 5.80 -4.99 -11.93
N GLY A 85 4.78 -5.86 -11.87
CA GLY A 85 4.86 -7.26 -12.29
C GLY A 85 5.78 -8.13 -11.41
N LYS A 86 6.19 -7.65 -10.23
CA LYS A 86 7.16 -8.31 -9.36
C LYS A 86 6.62 -8.51 -7.95
N LEU A 87 6.92 -9.66 -7.37
CA LEU A 87 6.69 -9.89 -5.95
C LEU A 87 7.77 -9.18 -5.12
N PRO A 88 7.41 -8.62 -3.95
CA PRO A 88 8.40 -8.16 -2.99
C PRO A 88 9.27 -9.31 -2.45
N ALA A 89 10.41 -8.98 -1.85
CA ALA A 89 11.30 -9.95 -1.20
C ALA A 89 10.74 -10.38 0.17
N ASP A 90 9.62 -11.10 0.13
CA ASP A 90 8.91 -11.58 1.31
C ASP A 90 9.46 -12.93 1.80
N ASP A 91 9.36 -13.15 3.10
CA ASP A 91 9.58 -14.45 3.74
C ASP A 91 8.33 -14.82 4.54
N ILE A 92 7.42 -15.56 3.90
CA ILE A 92 6.13 -15.91 4.49
C ILE A 92 6.22 -17.27 5.16
N VAL A 93 6.54 -17.26 6.44
CA VAL A 93 6.64 -18.44 7.30
C VAL A 93 5.66 -18.35 8.47
N TYR A 94 4.92 -19.43 8.73
CA TYR A 94 3.90 -19.50 9.80
C TYR A 94 4.25 -20.50 10.91
N LEU A 95 5.54 -20.79 11.08
CA LEU A 95 6.04 -21.70 12.11
C LEU A 95 6.10 -21.03 13.49
N TYR A 96 6.12 -21.86 14.54
CA TYR A 96 6.27 -21.40 15.92
C TYR A 96 7.58 -20.61 16.09
N GLN A 97 7.48 -19.38 16.64
CA GLN A 97 8.60 -18.48 16.89
C GLN A 97 9.38 -18.04 15.63
N ALA A 98 8.95 -18.44 14.43
CA ALA A 98 9.54 -17.97 13.19
C ALA A 98 9.04 -16.56 12.87
N GLN A 99 9.92 -15.73 12.30
CA GLN A 99 9.58 -14.40 11.85
C GLN A 99 9.12 -14.43 10.40
N CYS A 100 7.87 -14.07 10.17
CA CYS A 100 7.37 -13.76 8.85
C CYS A 100 7.72 -12.33 8.47
N HIS A 101 8.31 -12.13 7.29
CA HIS A 101 8.64 -10.83 6.74
C HIS A 101 7.75 -10.52 5.54
N CYS A 102 7.10 -9.37 5.58
CA CYS A 102 6.29 -8.86 4.48
C CYS A 102 6.71 -7.42 4.18
N ILE A 103 6.93 -7.11 2.91
CA ILE A 103 7.28 -5.79 2.43
C ILE A 103 6.11 -5.26 1.59
N ILE A 104 5.66 -4.06 1.93
CA ILE A 104 4.61 -3.34 1.22
C ILE A 104 5.26 -2.13 0.56
N HIS A 105 5.23 -2.11 -0.77
CA HIS A 105 5.77 -1.02 -1.57
C HIS A 105 4.68 0.01 -1.90
N ILE A 106 5.02 1.29 -1.85
CA ILE A 106 4.18 2.40 -2.33
C ILE A 106 4.97 3.17 -3.39
N PRO A 107 4.82 2.82 -4.68
CA PRO A 107 5.53 3.49 -5.76
C PRO A 107 4.88 4.82 -6.12
N PHE A 108 5.70 5.85 -6.35
CA PHE A 108 5.26 7.17 -6.84
C PHE A 108 5.54 7.40 -8.33
N GLY A 109 6.24 6.46 -8.97
CA GLY A 109 6.61 6.51 -10.39
C GLY A 109 6.31 5.21 -11.15
N ARG A 110 6.76 5.12 -12.41
CA ARG A 110 6.52 3.94 -13.25
C ARG A 110 7.39 2.77 -12.84
N HIS A 111 8.60 3.08 -12.39
CA HIS A 111 9.59 2.16 -11.86
C HIS A 111 10.32 2.81 -10.68
N LEU A 112 11.14 2.03 -9.98
CA LEU A 112 12.02 2.57 -8.95
C LEU A 112 13.02 3.55 -9.59
N PHE A 113 13.23 4.69 -8.94
CA PHE A 113 14.02 5.83 -9.39
C PHE A 113 13.61 6.40 -10.77
N ASP A 114 12.31 6.57 -10.98
CA ASP A 114 11.75 7.30 -12.14
C ASP A 114 11.97 8.81 -11.99
N ASP A 115 12.74 9.40 -12.90
CA ASP A 115 13.11 10.82 -12.87
C ASP A 115 11.95 11.75 -13.25
N GLU A 116 10.97 11.25 -13.99
CA GLU A 116 9.80 12.04 -14.43
C GLU A 116 8.68 12.03 -13.39
N TYR A 117 8.60 10.94 -12.60
CA TYR A 117 7.54 10.72 -11.63
C TYR A 117 8.07 10.31 -10.26
N ALA A 118 8.02 11.24 -9.30
CA ALA A 118 8.40 11.01 -7.92
C ALA A 118 7.70 12.01 -6.99
N LEU A 119 7.47 11.61 -5.74
CA LEU A 119 6.92 12.50 -4.72
C LEU A 119 7.99 13.52 -4.33
N ILE A 120 7.64 14.82 -4.33
CA ILE A 120 8.52 15.90 -3.83
C ILE A 120 7.93 16.38 -2.50
N PRO A 121 8.44 15.92 -1.34
CA PRO A 121 7.81 16.21 -0.05
C PRO A 121 7.76 17.70 0.29
N THR A 122 8.78 18.46 -0.11
CA THR A 122 8.89 19.90 0.11
C THR A 122 7.90 20.74 -0.70
N ALA A 123 7.18 20.13 -1.65
CA ALA A 123 6.10 20.80 -2.38
C ALA A 123 4.79 20.89 -1.57
N PHE A 124 4.71 20.20 -0.43
CA PHE A 124 3.54 20.12 0.44
C PHE A 124 3.77 20.88 1.75
N LYS A 125 2.69 21.20 2.47
CA LYS A 125 2.78 22.00 3.70
C LYS A 125 2.74 21.18 4.99
N ASN A 126 1.99 20.08 4.98
CA ASN A 126 1.72 19.23 6.13
C ASN A 126 1.64 17.75 5.69
N LEU A 127 2.68 17.29 5.01
CA LEU A 127 2.75 15.96 4.44
C LEU A 127 3.08 14.92 5.51
N GLN A 128 2.14 14.01 5.73
CA GLN A 128 2.22 12.97 6.74
C GLN A 128 1.93 11.59 6.15
N LEU A 129 2.75 10.62 6.53
CA LEU A 129 2.47 9.20 6.36
C LEU A 129 1.85 8.66 7.66
N LYS A 130 0.68 8.01 7.55
CA LYS A 130 -0.03 7.41 8.67
C LYS A 130 -0.17 5.91 8.44
N ILE A 131 0.31 5.10 9.37
CA ILE A 131 0.23 3.64 9.32
C ILE A 131 -0.59 3.14 10.50
N THR A 132 -1.83 2.72 10.22
CA THR A 132 -2.68 2.05 11.22
C THR A 132 -2.43 0.55 11.18
N HIS A 133 -2.18 -0.03 12.35
CA HIS A 133 -1.83 -1.43 12.49
C HIS A 133 -2.62 -2.15 13.60
N ASP A 134 -2.81 -3.45 13.40
CA ASP A 134 -3.32 -4.39 14.41
C ASP A 134 -2.65 -5.75 14.21
N ARG A 135 -1.82 -6.14 15.18
CA ARG A 135 -1.11 -7.43 15.18
C ARG A 135 -2.08 -8.62 15.10
N ALA A 136 -3.25 -8.52 15.72
CA ALA A 136 -4.21 -9.62 15.81
C ALA A 136 -4.80 -10.02 14.44
N LEU A 137 -4.75 -9.10 13.47
CA LEU A 137 -5.28 -9.31 12.12
C LEU A 137 -4.25 -9.87 11.14
N GLY A 138 -2.98 -9.95 11.54
CA GLY A 138 -1.89 -10.38 10.68
C GLY A 138 -1.36 -11.78 11.00
N GLY A 139 -1.01 -12.50 9.94
CA GLY A 139 -0.27 -13.74 10.03
C GLY A 139 -1.01 -14.85 10.75
N ASN A 140 -0.28 -15.59 11.60
CA ASN A 140 -0.78 -16.74 12.33
C ASN A 140 -0.87 -16.43 13.82
N GLN A 141 -1.84 -15.58 14.20
CA GLN A 141 -2.00 -15.06 15.57
C GLN A 141 -0.68 -14.57 16.14
N ALA A 142 -0.07 -13.59 15.47
CA ALA A 142 1.28 -13.17 15.81
C ALA A 142 1.37 -12.67 17.26
N ASP A 143 2.44 -13.06 17.95
CA ASP A 143 2.70 -12.62 19.33
C ASP A 143 3.57 -11.34 19.36
N GLN A 144 4.22 -11.01 18.25
CA GLN A 144 4.96 -9.78 18.05
C GLN A 144 4.66 -9.19 16.67
N LEU A 145 4.48 -7.88 16.61
CA LEU A 145 4.51 -7.09 15.40
C LEU A 145 5.71 -6.16 15.47
N THR A 146 6.45 -6.07 14.38
CA THR A 146 7.56 -5.14 14.21
C THR A 146 7.37 -4.35 12.92
N LEU A 147 7.47 -3.03 12.99
CA LEU A 147 7.27 -2.11 11.87
C LEU A 147 8.53 -1.28 11.65
N GLN A 148 8.89 -1.09 10.39
CA GLN A 148 9.98 -0.22 9.95
C GLN A 148 9.64 0.34 8.58
N ILE A 149 9.99 1.60 8.32
CA ILE A 149 9.67 2.25 7.04
C ILE A 149 10.91 2.91 6.47
N PHE A 150 11.13 2.65 5.18
CA PHE A 150 12.20 3.25 4.41
C PHE A 150 11.63 4.09 3.25
N ALA A 151 12.32 5.17 2.91
CA ALA A 151 12.11 5.93 1.69
C ALA A 151 13.27 5.67 0.73
N GLN A 152 12.95 5.38 -0.53
CA GLN A 152 13.90 5.29 -1.63
C GLN A 152 13.99 6.68 -2.26
N THR A 153 15.07 7.42 -1.97
CA THR A 153 15.21 8.85 -2.28
C THR A 153 16.32 9.14 -3.28
N PHE A 154 16.21 10.28 -3.96
CA PHE A 154 17.23 10.84 -4.85
C PHE A 154 18.10 11.84 -4.08
N ASP A 155 19.20 11.37 -3.49
CA ASP A 155 20.07 12.17 -2.62
C ASP A 155 20.88 13.22 -3.43
N GLU A 156 21.89 12.78 -4.19
CA GLU A 156 22.75 13.68 -4.97
C GLU A 156 22.25 13.95 -6.40
N LYS A 157 21.19 13.27 -6.83
CA LYS A 157 20.61 13.42 -8.17
C LYS A 157 19.54 14.49 -8.15
N LYS A 158 19.86 15.67 -8.68
CA LYS A 158 18.85 16.69 -8.94
C LYS A 158 17.91 16.21 -10.02
N ILE A 159 16.67 15.91 -9.63
CA ILE A 159 15.57 15.63 -10.53
C ILE A 159 14.51 16.73 -10.42
N THR A 160 13.67 16.84 -11.43
CA THR A 160 12.54 17.78 -11.42
C THR A 160 11.28 17.05 -11.90
N PRO A 161 10.75 16.10 -11.10
CA PRO A 161 9.55 15.34 -11.45
C PRO A 161 8.42 16.25 -11.87
N ALA A 162 7.74 15.87 -12.95
CA ALA A 162 6.57 16.61 -13.41
C ALA A 162 5.36 16.38 -12.49
N ASN A 163 5.22 15.16 -11.96
CA ASN A 163 4.14 14.78 -11.05
C ASN A 163 4.50 13.48 -10.31
N PHE A 164 3.54 12.87 -9.63
CA PHE A 164 3.65 11.54 -9.01
C PHE A 164 2.35 10.76 -9.16
N PHE A 165 2.41 9.45 -8.96
CA PHE A 165 1.21 8.62 -8.97
C PHE A 165 0.54 8.60 -7.60
N MET A 166 -0.73 8.96 -7.60
CA MET A 166 -1.65 8.76 -6.47
C MET A 166 -2.38 7.43 -6.63
N THR A 167 -2.66 6.77 -5.51
CA THR A 167 -3.50 5.59 -5.51
C THR A 167 -4.55 5.71 -4.40
N LYS A 168 -5.82 5.71 -4.79
CA LYS A 168 -6.95 5.91 -3.87
C LYS A 168 -8.01 4.86 -4.13
N LYS A 169 -8.70 4.45 -3.06
CA LYS A 169 -9.95 3.70 -3.18
C LYS A 169 -11.04 4.65 -3.66
N VAL A 170 -11.59 4.40 -4.85
CA VAL A 170 -12.66 5.23 -5.43
C VAL A 170 -14.02 4.85 -4.86
N TYR A 171 -14.27 3.55 -4.69
CA TYR A 171 -15.56 3.02 -4.28
C TYR A 171 -15.38 1.75 -3.45
N ASP A 172 -16.29 1.51 -2.51
CA ASP A 172 -16.33 0.33 -1.64
C ASP A 172 -17.79 -0.03 -1.38
N PHE A 173 -18.15 -1.29 -1.60
CA PHE A 173 -19.51 -1.75 -1.40
C PHE A 173 -19.54 -3.22 -1.02
N VAL A 174 -20.62 -3.61 -0.32
CA VAL A 174 -20.91 -5.00 -0.01
C VAL A 174 -21.94 -5.49 -1.02
N GLY A 175 -21.52 -6.39 -1.91
CA GLY A 175 -22.39 -6.93 -2.95
C GLY A 175 -23.51 -7.80 -2.39
N GLY A 176 -24.74 -7.59 -2.90
CA GLY A 176 -25.86 -8.51 -2.73
C GLY A 176 -25.83 -9.64 -3.76
N VAL A 177 -26.66 -10.68 -3.55
CA VAL A 177 -26.79 -11.78 -4.51
C VAL A 177 -27.57 -11.31 -5.73
N GLY A 178 -26.92 -11.28 -6.90
CA GLY A 178 -27.55 -11.03 -8.19
C GLY A 178 -27.96 -9.57 -8.41
N GLY A 179 -27.12 -8.81 -9.10
CA GLY A 179 -27.40 -7.42 -9.46
C GLY A 179 -26.26 -6.80 -10.25
N TRP A 180 -26.52 -5.64 -10.85
CA TRP A 180 -25.49 -4.77 -11.41
C TRP A 180 -25.22 -3.64 -10.43
N GLU A 181 -23.95 -3.39 -10.15
CA GLU A 181 -23.50 -2.20 -9.44
C GLU A 181 -22.96 -1.21 -10.47
N TYR A 182 -23.44 0.03 -10.41
CA TYR A 182 -23.02 1.10 -11.32
C TYR A 182 -22.17 2.10 -10.56
N ILE A 183 -20.92 2.27 -10.99
CA ILE A 183 -19.94 3.11 -10.31
C ILE A 183 -19.51 4.19 -11.28
N ASP A 184 -19.80 5.44 -10.93
CA ASP A 184 -19.28 6.60 -11.65
C ASP A 184 -17.84 6.86 -11.22
N LEU A 185 -16.94 6.93 -12.20
CA LEU A 185 -15.54 7.24 -11.95
C LEU A 185 -15.32 8.76 -11.93
N PRO A 186 -14.62 9.31 -10.92
CA PRO A 186 -14.18 10.71 -10.93
C PRO A 186 -13.44 11.09 -12.21
N THR A 187 -13.60 12.32 -12.70
CA THR A 187 -12.98 12.79 -13.96
C THR A 187 -11.94 13.88 -13.75
N ASP A 188 -11.56 14.13 -12.50
CA ASP A 188 -10.61 15.15 -12.07
C ASP A 188 -9.16 14.82 -12.46
N LEU A 189 -8.82 13.53 -12.49
CA LEU A 189 -7.48 13.03 -12.75
C LEU A 189 -7.48 11.95 -13.85
N THR A 190 -6.33 11.82 -14.52
CA THR A 190 -6.15 10.76 -15.52
C THR A 190 -5.87 9.42 -14.84
N TYR A 191 -6.65 8.40 -15.19
CA TYR A 191 -6.42 7.04 -14.73
C TYR A 191 -5.27 6.38 -15.48
N ARG A 192 -4.29 5.87 -14.74
CA ARG A 192 -3.25 4.96 -15.26
C ARG A 192 -3.66 3.49 -15.12
N GLN A 193 -4.31 3.15 -14.01
CA GLN A 193 -4.65 1.78 -13.67
C GLN A 193 -5.93 1.76 -12.84
N ILE A 194 -6.83 0.83 -13.15
CA ILE A 194 -8.02 0.53 -12.36
C ILE A 194 -7.89 -0.93 -11.93
N VAL A 195 -8.04 -1.18 -10.64
CA VAL A 195 -8.02 -2.53 -10.07
C VAL A 195 -9.32 -2.75 -9.32
N ILE A 196 -9.95 -3.88 -9.58
CA ILE A 196 -11.19 -4.29 -8.94
C ILE A 196 -10.85 -5.44 -8.00
N GLN A 197 -11.11 -5.25 -6.71
CA GLN A 197 -10.89 -6.28 -5.68
C GLN A 197 -12.20 -7.00 -5.38
N ALA A 198 -12.17 -8.31 -5.54
CA ALA A 198 -13.29 -9.23 -5.34
C ALA A 198 -12.97 -10.21 -4.20
N GLU A 199 -12.64 -9.71 -2.99
CA GLU A 199 -12.20 -10.58 -1.90
C GLU A 199 -13.38 -10.99 -1.02
N VAL A 200 -13.72 -12.28 -1.02
CA VAL A 200 -14.61 -12.89 -0.03
C VAL A 200 -13.90 -14.09 0.57
N SER A 201 -13.81 -14.13 1.90
CA SER A 201 -13.09 -15.19 2.61
C SER A 201 -13.68 -16.57 2.30
N GLY A 202 -12.81 -17.52 1.96
CA GLY A 202 -13.20 -18.90 1.61
C GLY A 202 -13.84 -19.06 0.23
N ILE A 203 -13.97 -17.98 -0.56
CA ILE A 203 -14.56 -18.03 -1.90
C ILE A 203 -13.47 -17.73 -2.94
N SER A 204 -13.46 -18.48 -4.03
CA SER A 204 -12.53 -18.25 -5.12
C SER A 204 -12.86 -16.93 -5.84
N PRO A 205 -11.85 -16.15 -6.29
CA PRO A 205 -12.10 -14.84 -6.91
C PRO A 205 -13.02 -14.90 -8.14
N ASN A 206 -12.96 -15.99 -8.91
CA ASN A 206 -13.80 -16.21 -10.09
C ASN A 206 -15.28 -16.50 -9.76
N ALA A 207 -15.63 -16.70 -8.50
CA ALA A 207 -17.00 -16.92 -8.05
C ALA A 207 -17.67 -15.64 -7.52
N VAL A 208 -16.93 -14.53 -7.40
CA VAL A 208 -17.44 -13.28 -6.79
C VAL A 208 -18.10 -12.37 -7.82
N TYR A 209 -17.53 -12.25 -9.03
CA TYR A 209 -18.12 -11.45 -10.12
C TYR A 209 -18.31 -12.30 -11.38
N ASN A 210 -19.48 -12.15 -12.00
CA ASN A 210 -19.79 -12.81 -13.28
C ASN A 210 -19.37 -11.98 -14.49
N LYS A 211 -19.55 -10.65 -14.43
CA LYS A 211 -19.33 -9.72 -15.54
C LYS A 211 -18.88 -8.36 -15.01
N ILE A 212 -17.93 -7.75 -15.72
CA ILE A 212 -17.44 -6.39 -15.47
C ILE A 212 -17.50 -5.64 -16.80
N LYS A 213 -17.99 -4.41 -16.79
CA LYS A 213 -18.05 -3.54 -17.96
C LYS A 213 -17.54 -2.15 -17.61
N LEU A 214 -16.64 -1.63 -18.44
CA LEU A 214 -16.24 -0.23 -18.43
C LEU A 214 -16.92 0.45 -19.61
N SER A 215 -17.76 1.46 -19.34
CA SER A 215 -18.46 2.24 -20.36
C SER A 215 -18.05 3.70 -20.28
N LYS A 216 -17.90 4.34 -21.44
CA LYS A 216 -17.80 5.80 -21.56
C LYS A 216 -19.12 6.32 -22.13
N ASP A 217 -19.63 7.41 -21.59
CA ASP A 217 -20.85 8.08 -22.07
C ASP A 217 -22.06 7.14 -22.25
N ASN A 218 -22.21 6.14 -21.39
CA ASN A 218 -23.24 5.08 -21.49
C ASN A 218 -23.23 4.33 -22.84
N ASP A 219 -22.04 4.06 -23.37
CA ASP A 219 -21.81 3.43 -24.68
C ASP A 219 -22.36 4.24 -25.87
N LYS A 220 -22.64 5.54 -25.67
CA LYS A 220 -22.95 6.44 -26.79
C LYS A 220 -21.68 6.64 -27.62
N LYS A 221 -21.85 6.61 -28.94
CA LYS A 221 -20.78 6.85 -29.92
C LYS A 221 -20.45 8.33 -30.04
#